data_AF-A0A432HTQ3-F1
#
_entry.id   AF-A0A432HTQ3-F1
#
_cell.length_a   1.000
_cell.length_b   1.000
_cell.length_c   1.000
_cell.angle_alpha   90.00
_cell.angle_beta   90.00
_cell.angle_gamma   90.00
#
_symmetry.space_group_name_H-M   'P 1'
#
loop_
_entity.id
_entity.type
_entity.pdbx_description
1 polymer ?
#
loop_
_entity_poly.entity_id
_entity_poly.type
_entity_poly.pdbx_seq_one_letter_code
_entity_poly.pdbx_strand_id
1 'polypeptide(L)' 'MTTDRKDFDIKTESRGAHWIAWVTRGASDKPLDSVILVGQTRDEAESRACTWADKLAADPMLIRS' A
#
# COMPACT_ATOMS: atom_id res chain seq x y z
N MET A 1 14.71 11.64 5.94
CA MET A 1 14.62 10.59 4.91
C MET A 1 13.40 10.94 4.07
N THR A 2 13.61 11.54 2.90
CA THR A 2 12.52 11.97 2.02
C THR A 2 12.01 10.73 1.29
N THR A 3 10.77 10.32 1.53
CA THR A 3 10.17 9.19 0.82
C THR A 3 9.23 9.78 -0.21
N ASP A 4 9.50 9.53 -1.48
CA ASP A 4 8.70 10.06 -2.58
C ASP A 4 7.62 9.04 -2.95
N ARG A 5 6.47 9.52 -3.45
CA ARG A 5 5.38 8.63 -3.87
C ARG A 5 5.82 7.63 -4.94
N LYS A 6 6.82 8.00 -5.74
CA LYS A 6 7.43 7.15 -6.78
C LYS A 6 8.26 5.99 -6.24
N ASP A 7 8.62 6.01 -4.95
CA ASP A 7 9.31 4.89 -4.30
C ASP A 7 8.37 3.73 -3.95
N PHE A 8 7.05 3.93 -4.12
CA PHE A 8 6.02 3.01 -3.71
C PHE A 8 5.32 2.34 -4.89
N ASP A 9 5.30 1.01 -4.86
CA ASP A 9 4.50 0.17 -5.75
C ASP A 9 3.25 -0.32 -5.02
N ILE A 10 2.20 -0.63 -5.79
CA ILE A 10 0.95 -1.17 -5.27
C ILE A 10 0.78 -2.58 -5.80
N LYS A 11 0.54 -3.50 -4.87
CA LYS A 11 0.17 -4.87 -5.17
C LYS A 11 -1.28 -5.08 -4.79
N THR A 12 -1.99 -5.91 -5.54
CA THR A 12 -3.39 -6.23 -5.27
C THR A 12 -3.67 -7.68 -5.63
N GLU A 13 -4.39 -8.37 -4.75
CA GLU A 13 -4.67 -9.80 -4.84
C GLU A 13 -6.12 -10.07 -4.40
N SER A 14 -6.77 -11.05 -5.04
CA SER A 14 -8.05 -11.56 -4.58
C SER A 14 -7.84 -12.55 -3.42
N ARG A 15 -8.53 -12.31 -2.30
CA ARG A 15 -8.52 -13.17 -1.11
C ARG A 15 -9.95 -13.56 -0.77
N GLY A 16 -10.37 -14.72 -1.30
CA GLY A 16 -11.73 -15.22 -1.11
C GLY A 16 -12.76 -14.26 -1.72
N ALA A 17 -13.70 -13.78 -0.90
CA ALA A 17 -14.75 -12.84 -1.31
C ALA A 17 -14.31 -11.36 -1.29
N HIS A 18 -13.03 -11.08 -0.99
CA HIS A 18 -12.51 -9.72 -0.85
C HIS A 18 -11.28 -9.51 -1.73
N TRP A 19 -10.96 -8.25 -1.96
CA TRP A 19 -9.69 -7.84 -2.55
C TRP A 19 -8.82 -7.22 -1.48
N ILE A 20 -7.55 -7.56 -1.52
CA ILE A 20 -6.53 -6.94 -0.66
C ILE A 20 -5.53 -6.20 -1.53
N ALA A 21 -5.08 -5.05 -1.04
CA ALA A 21 -4.01 -4.29 -1.64
C ALA A 21 -3.03 -3.85 -0.56
N TRP A 22 -1.77 -3.73 -0.94
CA TRP A 22 -0.73 -3.25 -0.05
C TRP A 22 0.31 -2.45 -0.82
N VAL A 23 0.98 -1.56 -0.08
CA VAL A 23 2.08 -0.76 -0.61
C VAL A 23 3.37 -1.52 -0.38
N THR A 24 4.21 -1.61 -1.40
CA THR A 24 5.57 -2.12 -1.31
C THR A 24 6.56 -1.00 -1.61
N ARG A 25 7.83 -1.17 -1.21
CA ARG A 25 8.89 -0.20 -1.48
C ARG A 25 10.08 -0.90 -2.16
N GLY A 26 10.53 -0.32 -3.28
CA GLY A 26 11.61 -0.91 -4.08
C GLY A 26 11.27 -2.31 -4.60
N ALA A 27 12.28 -3.18 -4.73
CA ALA A 27 12.11 -4.54 -5.27
C ALA A 27 11.50 -5.57 -4.27
N SER A 28 10.84 -5.11 -3.20
CA SER A 28 10.21 -5.98 -2.22
C SER A 28 8.77 -6.30 -2.63
N ASP A 29 8.35 -7.57 -2.51
CA ASP A 29 6.94 -7.94 -2.61
C ASP A 29 6.21 -7.88 -1.25
N LYS A 30 6.93 -7.59 -0.17
CA LYS A 30 6.36 -7.54 1.19
C LYS A 30 5.65 -6.22 1.46
N PRO A 31 4.50 -6.24 2.16
CA PRO A 31 3.81 -5.03 2.58
C PRO A 31 4.71 -4.18 3.46
N LEU A 32 4.81 -2.90 3.11
CA LEU A 32 5.45 -1.90 3.94
C LEU A 32 4.64 -1.76 5.23
N ASP A 33 5.33 -1.77 6.37
CA ASP A 33 4.73 -1.62 7.70
C ASP A 33 3.71 -2.73 8.07
N SER A 34 3.69 -3.84 7.32
CA SER A 34 2.70 -4.92 7.46
C SER A 34 1.24 -4.47 7.32
N VAL A 35 0.99 -3.36 6.63
CA VAL A 35 -0.36 -2.82 6.41
C VAL A 35 -1.01 -3.47 5.19
N ILE A 36 -2.20 -4.04 5.37
CA ILE A 36 -3.05 -4.61 4.31
C ILE A 36 -4.37 -3.83 4.26
N LEU A 37 -4.76 -3.42 3.06
CA LEU A 37 -5.97 -2.64 2.81
C LEU A 37 -6.98 -3.50 2.06
N VAL A 38 -8.16 -3.64 2.65
CA VAL A 38 -9.23 -4.50 2.11
C VAL A 38 -10.24 -3.64 1.35
N GLY A 39 -10.68 -4.13 0.19
CA GLY A 39 -11.79 -3.61 -0.60
C GLY A 39 -12.75 -4.74 -1.00
N GLN A 40 -14.00 -4.39 -1.29
CA GLN A 40 -14.98 -5.30 -1.84
C GLN A 40 -14.70 -5.58 -3.33
N THR A 41 -14.12 -4.60 -4.02
CA THR A 41 -13.65 -4.73 -5.41
C THR A 41 -12.15 -4.49 -5.51
N ARG A 42 -11.57 -4.89 -6.64
CA ARG A 42 -10.17 -4.62 -6.96
C ARG A 42 -9.85 -3.12 -6.92
N ASP A 43 -10.64 -2.32 -7.63
CA ASP A 43 -10.48 -0.86 -7.69
C ASP A 43 -10.56 -0.20 -6.31
N GLU A 44 -11.44 -0.70 -5.44
CA GLU A 44 -11.57 -0.16 -4.09
C GLU A 44 -10.29 -0.44 -3.26
N ALA A 45 -9.76 -1.66 -3.33
CA ALA A 45 -8.53 -2.01 -2.65
C ALA A 45 -7.34 -1.19 -3.20
N GLU A 46 -7.20 -1.10 -4.52
CA GLU A 46 -6.14 -0.31 -5.18
C GLU A 46 -6.23 1.18 -4.81
N SER A 47 -7.43 1.77 -4.83
CA SER A 47 -7.64 3.19 -4.47
C SER A 47 -7.27 3.48 -3.02
N ARG A 48 -7.60 2.56 -2.10
CA ARG A 48 -7.18 2.65 -0.69
C ARG A 48 -5.65 2.57 -0.58
N ALA A 49 -4.99 1.69 -1.33
CA ALA A 49 -3.53 1.56 -1.34
C ALA A 49 -2.83 2.79 -1.94
N CYS A 50 -3.39 3.39 -3.00
CA CYS A 50 -2.93 4.68 -3.52
C CYS A 50 -2.98 5.76 -2.44
N THR A 51 -4.14 5.91 -1.80
CA THR A 51 -4.34 6.89 -0.72
C THR A 51 -3.38 6.66 0.44
N TRP A 52 -3.09 5.39 0.77
CA TRP A 52 -2.11 5.04 1.80
C TRP A 52 -0.68 5.41 1.41
N ALA A 53 -0.27 5.11 0.18
CA ALA A 53 1.04 5.53 -0.32
C ALA A 53 1.21 7.05 -0.33
N ASP A 54 0.16 7.80 -0.67
CA ASP A 54 0.19 9.27 -0.61
C ASP A 54 0.36 9.78 0.84
N LYS A 55 -0.30 9.14 1.81
CA LYS A 55 -0.11 9.43 3.23
C LYS A 55 1.31 9.12 3.70
N LEU A 56 1.90 8.00 3.25
CA LEU A 56 3.27 7.64 3.58
C LEU A 56 4.31 8.60 2.98
N ALA A 57 4.03 9.14 1.79
CA ALA A 57 4.89 10.16 1.17
C ALA A 57 4.78 11.50 1.91
N ALA A 58 3.57 11.88 2.35
CA ALA A 58 3.32 13.10 3.10
C ALA A 58 3.86 13.04 4.54
N ASP A 59 3.76 11.86 5.18
CA ASP A 59 4.22 11.62 6.54
C ASP A 59 5.01 10.29 6.65
N PRO A 60 6.33 10.34 6.41
CA PRO A 60 7.18 9.17 6.55
C PRO A 60 7.27 8.59 7.97
N MET A 61 6.80 9.29 9.01
CA MET A 61 6.79 8.79 10.40
C MET A 61 5.72 7.71 10.62
N LEU A 62 4.79 7.55 9.68
CA LEU A 62 3.80 6.47 9.69
C LEU A 62 4.41 5.09 9.43
N ILE A 63 5.63 5.02 8.90
CA ILE A 63 6.38 3.76 8.74
C ILE A 63 6.97 3.40 10.11
N ARG A 64 6.36 2.44 10.82
CA ARG A 64 6.88 1.96 12.10
C ARG A 64 7.79 0.76 11.86
N SER A 65 9.10 1.00 12.00
CA SER A 65 10.15 -0.02 11.94
C SER A 65 10.01 -1.07 13.04
#